data_AF-A0A4V6JHB5-F1
#
_entry.id   AF-A0A4V6JHB5-F1
#
_cell.length_a   1.000
_cell.length_b   1.000
_cell.length_c   1.000
_cell.angle_alpha   90.00
_cell.angle_beta   90.00
_cell.angle_gamma   90.00
#
_symmetry.space_group_name_H-M   'P 1'
#
loop_
_entity.id
_entity.type
_entity.pdbx_description
1 polymer ?
#
loop_
_entity_poly.entity_id
_entity_poly.type
_entity_poly.pdbx_seq_one_letter_code
_entity_poly.pdbx_strand_id
1 'polypeptide(L)'
;MFVAPMDAEGVKLISRASYELVAGATGSPYDYPLTSRFDENDAILVMDNVLIPWENVLIYRDFDRCRRWTMEGGFAPHVSAAGVRASGGETRLHHCSAEEIAGMYRHR
;
A
#
# COMPACT_ATOMS: atom_id res chain seq x y z
N MET A 1 -8.64 -18.17 4.90
CA MET A 1 -7.42 -17.48 4.43
C MET A 1 -6.81 -18.28 3.31
N PHE A 2 -6.52 -17.65 2.18
CA PHE A 2 -5.94 -18.28 0.99
C PHE A 2 -5.10 -17.25 0.22
N VAL A 3 -4.35 -17.72 -0.77
CA VAL A 3 -3.61 -16.88 -1.72
C VAL A 3 -4.28 -17.00 -3.09
N ALA A 4 -4.43 -15.89 -3.80
CA ALA A 4 -4.94 -15.86 -5.16
C ALA A 4 -3.96 -15.13 -6.07
N PRO A 5 -3.70 -15.62 -7.28
CA PRO A 5 -2.91 -14.88 -8.25
C PRO A 5 -3.72 -13.69 -8.80
N MET A 6 -3.04 -12.60 -9.16
CA MET A 6 -3.72 -11.36 -9.61
C MET A 6 -4.37 -11.50 -10.99
N ASP A 7 -3.92 -12.47 -11.78
CA ASP A 7 -4.43 -12.82 -13.10
C ASP A 7 -5.41 -14.01 -13.06
N ALA A 8 -5.84 -14.46 -11.88
CA ALA A 8 -6.84 -15.53 -11.79
C ALA A 8 -8.15 -15.09 -12.46
N GLU A 9 -8.75 -16.00 -13.22
CA GLU A 9 -10.06 -15.76 -13.84
C GLU A 9 -11.09 -15.38 -12.77
N GLY A 10 -11.76 -14.25 -12.97
CA GLY A 10 -12.73 -13.68 -12.02
C GLY A 10 -12.15 -12.68 -11.01
N VAL A 11 -10.82 -12.55 -10.89
CA VAL A 11 -10.18 -11.49 -10.09
C VAL A 11 -10.22 -10.18 -10.89
N LYS A 12 -10.75 -9.12 -10.28
CA LYS A 12 -10.88 -7.80 -10.90
C LYS A 12 -10.43 -6.73 -9.90
N LEU A 13 -9.71 -5.72 -10.39
CA LEU A 13 -9.36 -4.52 -9.64
C LEU A 13 -10.11 -3.32 -10.19
N ILE A 14 -10.82 -2.61 -9.32
CA ILE A 14 -11.48 -1.34 -9.64
C ILE A 14 -10.71 -0.24 -8.91
N SER A 15 -9.89 0.48 -9.66
CA SER A 15 -9.02 1.53 -9.13
C SER A 15 -9.79 2.75 -8.62
N ARG A 16 -9.23 3.42 -7.60
CA ARG A 16 -9.60 4.79 -7.28
C ARG A 16 -9.05 5.77 -8.32
N ALA A 17 -9.45 7.03 -8.26
CA ALA A 17 -8.84 8.09 -9.06
C ALA A 17 -7.30 8.08 -8.88
N SER A 18 -6.57 8.06 -10.01
CA SER A 18 -5.11 8.02 -10.01
C SER A 18 -4.54 9.44 -9.94
N TYR A 19 -3.71 9.68 -8.93
CA TYR A 19 -2.98 10.94 -8.79
C TYR A 19 -1.80 11.00 -9.75
N GLU A 20 -1.17 9.86 -10.04
CA GLU A 20 -0.10 9.77 -11.05
C GLU A 20 -0.62 10.19 -12.43
N LEU A 21 -1.80 9.69 -12.83
CA LEU A 21 -2.41 10.05 -14.10
C LEU A 21 -2.72 11.55 -14.18
N VAL A 22 -3.29 12.13 -13.12
CA VAL A 22 -3.58 13.57 -13.08
C VAL A 22 -2.28 14.37 -13.17
N ALA A 23 -1.26 14.03 -12.37
CA ALA A 23 0.03 14.72 -12.38
C ALA A 23 0.73 14.66 -13.75
N GLY A 24 0.66 13.52 -14.44
CA GLY A 24 1.22 13.36 -15.79
C GLY A 24 0.44 14.09 -16.88
N ALA A 25 -0.88 14.21 -16.73
CA ALA A 25 -1.73 14.91 -17.71
C ALA A 25 -1.71 16.44 -17.56
N THR A 26 -1.56 16.95 -16.33
CA THR A 26 -1.70 18.39 -16.03
C THR A 26 -0.44 19.05 -15.49
N GLY A 27 0.68 18.33 -15.38
CA GLY A 27 1.91 18.87 -14.83
C GLY A 27 3.15 18.12 -15.30
N SER A 28 4.23 18.24 -14.53
CA SER A 28 5.49 17.56 -14.78
C SER A 28 6.04 16.91 -13.50
N PRO A 29 7.03 16.01 -13.60
CA PRO A 29 7.73 15.48 -12.43
C PRO A 29 8.38 16.55 -11.54
N TYR A 30 8.64 17.75 -12.09
CA TYR A 30 9.14 18.88 -11.31
C TYR A 30 8.04 19.49 -10.44
N ASP A 31 6.84 19.67 -10.98
CA ASP A 31 5.70 20.28 -10.27
C ASP A 31 5.10 19.31 -9.24
N TYR A 32 5.09 18.01 -9.55
CA TYR A 32 4.48 16.96 -8.74
C TYR A 32 5.48 15.82 -8.44
N PRO A 33 6.54 16.07 -7.66
CA PRO A 33 7.67 15.14 -7.51
C PRO A 33 7.37 13.85 -6.73
N LEU A 34 6.27 13.82 -5.97
CA LEU A 34 5.83 12.64 -5.22
C LEU A 34 4.71 11.89 -5.93
N THR A 35 3.61 12.58 -6.25
CA THR A 35 2.42 11.96 -6.85
C THR A 35 2.67 11.42 -8.26
N SER A 36 3.68 11.91 -8.97
CA SER A 36 4.04 11.40 -10.31
C SER A 36 4.76 10.04 -10.32
N ARG A 37 5.16 9.50 -9.16
CA ARG A 37 5.95 8.25 -9.09
C ARG A 37 5.77 7.38 -7.84
N PHE A 38 5.03 7.86 -6.85
CA PHE A 38 4.77 7.15 -5.59
C PHE A 38 3.26 7.04 -5.27
N ASP A 39 2.39 7.04 -6.29
CA ASP A 39 0.95 6.82 -6.11
C ASP A 39 0.63 5.31 -6.04
N GLU A 40 0.45 4.79 -4.84
CA GLU A 40 -0.04 3.42 -4.63
C GLU A 40 -1.58 3.43 -4.68
N ASN A 41 -2.17 2.94 -5.78
CA ASN A 41 -3.61 3.02 -5.98
C ASN A 41 -4.38 2.05 -5.06
N ASP A 42 -5.21 2.61 -4.18
CA ASP A 42 -6.13 1.83 -3.33
C ASP A 42 -7.31 1.31 -4.15
N ALA A 43 -7.12 0.16 -4.79
CA ALA A 43 -8.14 -0.47 -5.62
C ALA A 43 -9.09 -1.35 -4.82
N ILE A 44 -10.37 -1.36 -5.21
CA ILE A 44 -11.35 -2.35 -4.77
C ILE A 44 -11.03 -3.67 -5.46
N LEU A 45 -10.78 -4.74 -4.69
CA LEU A 45 -10.57 -6.09 -5.21
C LEU A 45 -11.88 -6.87 -5.20
N VAL A 46 -12.31 -7.34 -6.37
CA VAL A 46 -13.52 -8.15 -6.58
C VAL A 46 -13.09 -9.56 -7.01
N MET A 47 -13.68 -10.58 -6.37
CA MET A 47 -13.50 -11.99 -6.73
C MET A 47 -14.85 -12.57 -7.18
N ASP A 48 -15.02 -12.73 -8.49
CA ASP A 48 -16.25 -13.20 -9.12
C ASP A 48 -16.09 -14.68 -9.52
N ASN A 49 -16.61 -15.59 -8.68
CA ASN A 49 -16.53 -17.05 -8.88
C ASN A 49 -15.11 -17.59 -9.14
N VAL A 50 -14.11 -17.02 -8.48
CA VAL A 50 -12.69 -17.43 -8.62
C VAL A 50 -12.48 -18.83 -8.03
N LEU A 51 -11.91 -19.75 -8.83
CA LEU A 51 -11.47 -21.05 -8.34
C LEU A 51 -10.13 -20.91 -7.61
N ILE A 52 -10.11 -21.31 -6.33
CA ILE A 52 -8.88 -21.33 -5.52
C ILE A 52 -8.38 -22.79 -5.40
N PRO A 53 -7.21 -23.13 -5.98
CA PRO A 53 -6.61 -24.45 -5.82
C PRO A 53 -6.30 -24.76 -4.35
N TRP A 54 -6.38 -26.03 -3.96
CA TRP A 54 -6.20 -26.44 -2.56
C TRP A 54 -4.79 -26.15 -2.03
N GLU A 55 -3.80 -26.10 -2.91
CA GLU A 55 -2.41 -25.74 -2.60
C GLU A 55 -2.28 -24.31 -2.06
N ASN A 56 -3.22 -23.43 -2.40
CA ASN A 56 -3.22 -22.03 -1.99
C ASN A 56 -4.09 -21.76 -0.74
N VAL A 57 -4.69 -22.79 -0.16
CA VAL A 57 -5.60 -22.65 0.99
C VAL A 57 -4.82 -22.84 2.29
N LEU A 58 -4.83 -21.81 3.15
CA LEU A 58 -4.10 -21.82 4.43
C LEU A 58 -5.04 -22.09 5.62
N ILE A 59 -6.23 -21.49 5.60
CA ILE A 59 -7.29 -21.72 6.61
C ILE A 59 -8.62 -21.88 5.89
N TYR A 60 -9.22 -23.06 6.00
CA TYR A 60 -10.49 -23.43 5.37
C TYR A 60 -11.57 -23.68 6.41
N ARG A 61 -12.59 -22.82 6.45
CA ARG A 61 -13.79 -22.98 7.31
C ARG A 61 -13.52 -23.25 8.81
N ASP A 62 -12.37 -22.80 9.33
CA ASP A 62 -11.96 -22.96 10.72
C ASP A 62 -12.04 -21.61 11.45
N PHE A 63 -13.12 -21.40 12.19
CA PHE A 63 -13.39 -20.15 12.92
C PHE A 63 -12.39 -19.90 14.06
N ASP A 64 -11.95 -20.96 14.72
CA ASP A 64 -11.05 -20.88 15.86
C ASP A 64 -9.65 -20.44 15.43
N ARG A 65 -9.14 -21.01 14.33
CA ARG A 65 -7.89 -20.54 13.71
C ARG A 65 -8.00 -19.12 13.20
N CYS A 66 -9.10 -18.76 12.53
CA CYS A 66 -9.31 -17.38 12.06
C CYS A 66 -9.28 -16.37 13.22
N ARG A 67 -9.92 -16.69 14.35
CA ARG A 67 -9.97 -15.81 15.51
C ARG A 67 -8.60 -15.62 16.16
N ARG A 68 -7.79 -16.68 16.27
CA ARG A 68 -6.48 -16.61 16.92
C ARG A 68 -5.37 -16.08 16.00
N TRP A 69 -5.57 -16.12 14.68
CA TRP A 69 -4.55 -15.78 13.69
C TRP A 69 -3.93 -14.40 13.88
N THR A 70 -4.70 -13.39 14.29
CA THR A 70 -4.16 -12.04 14.53
C THR A 70 -3.08 -12.02 15.62
N MET A 71 -3.21 -12.85 16.65
CA MET A 71 -2.26 -12.91 17.77
C MET A 71 -1.16 -13.96 17.57
N GLU A 72 -1.51 -15.10 16.97
CA GLU A 72 -0.62 -16.26 16.85
C GLU A 72 0.07 -16.37 15.48
N GLY A 73 -0.52 -15.80 14.43
CA GLY A 73 -0.05 -15.93 13.04
C GLY A 73 1.18 -15.09 12.70
N GLY A 74 1.67 -14.27 13.62
CA GLY A 74 2.88 -13.47 13.48
C GLY A 74 2.78 -12.28 12.53
N PHE A 75 1.88 -12.26 11.54
CA PHE A 75 1.77 -11.16 10.57
C PHE A 75 1.54 -9.79 11.22
N ALA A 76 0.58 -9.69 12.15
CA ALA A 76 0.20 -8.43 12.78
C ALA A 76 1.38 -7.69 13.46
N PRO A 77 2.18 -8.31 14.35
CA PRO A 77 3.32 -7.63 14.96
C PRO A 77 4.42 -7.25 13.94
N HIS A 78 4.63 -8.05 12.88
CA HIS A 78 5.64 -7.76 11.87
C HIS A 78 5.24 -6.56 10.99
N VAL A 79 3.96 -6.46 10.59
CA VAL A 79 3.45 -5.30 9.86
C VAL A 79 3.53 -4.04 10.71
N SER A 80 3.15 -4.11 12.00
CA SER A 80 3.29 -2.98 12.91
C SER A 80 4.74 -2.49 13.01
N ALA A 81 5.70 -3.41 13.15
CA ALA A 81 7.12 -3.04 13.18
C ALA A 81 7.62 -2.46 11.84
N ALA A 82 7.17 -2.99 10.71
CA ALA A 82 7.49 -2.44 9.38
C ALA A 82 6.90 -1.03 9.19
N GLY A 83 5.65 -0.82 9.62
CA GLY A 83 4.97 0.47 9.57
C GLY A 83 5.70 1.56 10.36
N VAL A 84 6.18 1.23 11.57
CA VAL A 84 6.98 2.18 12.38
C VAL A 84 8.29 2.55 11.69
N ARG A 85 8.94 1.61 10.99
CA ARG A 85 10.17 1.89 10.24
C ARG A 85 9.90 2.79 9.03
N ALA A 86 8.83 2.50 8.28
CA ALA A 86 8.43 3.30 7.13
C ALA A 86 8.08 4.74 7.54
N SER A 87 7.25 4.91 8.57
CA SER A 87 6.86 6.23 9.07
C SER A 87 8.04 7.03 9.61
N GLY A 88 9.01 6.38 10.26
CA GLY A 88 10.26 7.03 10.67
C GLY A 88 11.06 7.57 9.48
N GLY A 89 11.13 6.81 8.38
CA GLY A 89 11.76 7.25 7.13
C GLY A 89 11.05 8.45 6.52
N GLU A 90 9.72 8.42 6.45
CA GLU A 90 8.91 9.52 5.93
C GLU A 90 9.04 10.79 6.80
N THR A 91 9.01 10.64 8.13
CA THR A 91 9.20 11.76 9.07
C THR A 91 10.55 12.46 8.86
N ARG A 92 11.60 11.69 8.59
CA ARG A 92 12.93 12.24 8.29
C ARG A 92 12.95 13.03 6.97
N LEU A 93 12.25 12.54 5.94
CA LEU A 93 12.12 13.25 4.66
C LEU A 93 11.42 14.59 4.86
N HIS A 94 10.28 14.60 5.56
CA HIS A 94 9.55 15.84 5.87
C HIS A 94 10.41 16.83 6.66
N HIS A 95 11.16 16.37 7.66
CA HIS A 95 12.06 17.21 8.45
C HIS A 95 13.14 17.87 7.58
N CYS A 96 13.83 17.07 6.75
CA CYS A 96 14.94 17.57 5.92
C CYS A 96 14.44 18.60 4.90
N SER A 97 13.31 18.35 4.25
CA SER A 97 12.70 19.32 3.33
C SER A 97 12.26 20.60 4.03
N ALA A 98 11.71 20.52 5.26
CA ALA A 98 11.36 21.70 6.04
C ALA A 98 12.59 22.55 6.41
N GLU A 99 13.72 21.91 6.73
CA GLU A 99 14.98 22.60 7.02
C GLU A 99 15.54 23.33 5.80
N GLU A 100 15.53 22.70 4.62
CA GLU A 100 15.99 23.32 3.36
C GLU A 100 15.16 24.56 3.02
N ILE A 101 13.83 24.45 3.11
CA ILE A 101 12.91 25.56 2.88
C ILE A 101 13.18 26.69 3.89
N ALA A 102 13.27 26.38 5.18
CA ALA A 102 13.56 27.37 6.22
C ALA A 102 14.94 28.02 6.05
N GLY A 103 15.93 27.30 5.50
CA GLY A 103 17.25 27.83 5.12
C GLY A 103 17.17 28.87 3.99
N MET A 104 16.35 28.61 2.97
CA MET A 104 16.16 29.56 1.85
C MET A 104 15.60 30.92 2.31
N TYR A 105 14.72 30.92 3.33
CA TYR A 105 14.11 32.16 3.84
C TYR A 105 14.94 32.90 4.88
N ARG A 106 15.97 32.29 5.49
CA ARG A 106 16.85 32.93 6.48
C ARG A 106 17.96 33.80 5.90
N HIS A 107 18.20 33.71 4.59
CA HIS A 107 19.25 34.46 3.88
C HIS A 107 18.70 35.51 2.90
N ARG A 108 17.44 35.97 3.08
CA ARG A 108 16.90 37.17 2.42
C ARG A 108 16.69 38.30 3.42
#